data_AF-A0A376BC17-F1
#
_entry.id   AF-A0A376BC17-F1
#
_cell.length_a   1.000
_cell.length_b   1.000
_cell.length_c   1.000
_cell.angle_alpha   90.00
_cell.angle_beta   90.00
_cell.angle_gamma   90.00
#
_symmetry.space_group_name_H-M   'P 1'
#
loop_
_entity.id
_entity.type
_entity.pdbx_description
1 polymer ?
#
loop_
_entity_poly.entity_id
_entity_poly.type
_entity_poly.pdbx_seq_one_letter_code
_entity_poly.pdbx_strand_id
1 'polypeptide(L)'
;MTKNINTIKIQSPPPYLSIIHKNSPNKDANTTITSKHAPTVLTIAGSDSSGGAGIEADLKTITCNKCYGCTCITTLTAQNPHGVIDHLAIPQKIVANCLKANFKDLQIDCVKTGMLTFEDRKSTRLNSSHTPLSRMPSSA
;
A
#
# COMPACT_ATOMS: atom_id res chain seq x y z
N MET A 1 14.02 -42.02 30.77
CA MET A 1 13.75 -40.57 30.90
C MET A 1 12.48 -40.24 30.13
N THR A 2 11.35 -40.15 30.82
CA THR A 2 10.05 -39.75 30.25
C THR A 2 10.05 -38.23 30.05
N LYS A 3 9.93 -37.77 28.80
CA LYS A 3 9.74 -36.34 28.49
C LYS A 3 8.34 -35.94 28.97
N ASN A 4 8.28 -35.02 29.93
CA ASN A 4 7.04 -34.41 30.38
C ASN A 4 6.55 -33.44 29.29
N ILE A 5 5.50 -33.80 28.55
CA ILE A 5 4.94 -32.94 27.51
C ILE A 5 3.84 -32.07 28.15
N ASN A 6 4.15 -30.80 28.39
CA ASN A 6 3.14 -29.83 28.81
C ASN A 6 2.30 -29.41 27.59
N THR A 7 0.97 -29.58 27.68
CA THR A 7 0.04 -29.12 26.65
C THR A 7 -0.46 -27.72 26.97
N ILE A 8 -0.27 -26.76 26.05
CA ILE A 8 -0.80 -25.39 26.15
C ILE A 8 -1.99 -25.25 25.20
N LYS A 9 -3.14 -24.74 25.69
CA LYS A 9 -4.29 -24.39 24.85
C LYS A 9 -4.16 -22.96 24.33
N ILE A 10 -4.36 -22.76 23.03
CA ILE A 10 -4.42 -21.43 22.41
C ILE A 10 -5.83 -20.85 22.63
N GLN A 11 -5.91 -19.63 23.14
CA GLN A 11 -7.17 -18.94 23.37
C GLN A 11 -7.82 -18.53 22.04
N SER A 12 -9.15 -18.67 21.94
CA SER A 12 -9.91 -18.17 20.80
C SER A 12 -9.85 -16.64 20.71
N PRO A 13 -9.99 -16.04 19.52
CA PRO A 13 -10.06 -14.58 19.39
C PRO A 13 -11.15 -13.96 20.27
N PRO A 14 -10.97 -12.72 20.76
CA PRO A 14 -12.00 -12.00 21.50
C PRO A 14 -13.34 -11.95 20.72
N PRO A 15 -14.49 -12.34 21.32
CA PRO A 15 -15.75 -12.50 20.59
C PRO A 15 -16.20 -11.26 19.80
N TYR A 16 -15.91 -10.06 20.30
CA TYR A 16 -16.32 -8.81 19.64
C TYR A 16 -15.58 -8.54 18.31
N LEU A 17 -14.36 -9.07 18.11
CA LEU A 17 -13.65 -8.94 16.84
C LEU A 17 -14.32 -9.75 15.73
N SER A 18 -15.00 -10.85 16.08
CA SER A 18 -15.74 -11.66 15.12
C SER A 18 -16.99 -10.97 14.58
N ILE A 19 -17.49 -9.94 15.28
CA ILE A 19 -18.66 -9.16 14.87
C ILE A 19 -18.31 -8.24 13.68
N ILE A 20 -17.07 -7.76 13.60
CA ILE A 20 -16.60 -6.91 12.48
C ILE A 20 -16.73 -7.67 11.15
N HIS A 21 -16.52 -8.99 11.15
CA HIS A 21 -16.70 -9.82 9.97
C HIS A 21 -18.18 -10.15 9.66
N LYS A 22 -19.10 -9.97 10.62
CA LYS A 22 -20.52 -10.35 10.50
C LYS A 22 -21.46 -9.17 10.23
N ASN A 23 -21.09 -7.95 10.63
CA ASN A 23 -21.91 -6.75 10.47
C ASN A 23 -21.67 -6.04 9.12
N SER A 24 -21.75 -6.77 8.01
CA SER A 24 -22.03 -6.14 6.71
C SER A 24 -23.50 -5.71 6.71
N PRO A 25 -23.86 -4.46 6.36
CA PRO A 25 -25.23 -3.97 6.41
C PRO A 25 -26.05 -4.49 5.22
N ASN A 26 -26.36 -5.79 5.22
CA ASN A 26 -27.40 -6.33 4.37
C ASN A 26 -28.18 -7.39 5.17
N LYS A 27 -29.38 -7.02 5.62
CA LYS A 27 -30.34 -7.87 6.34
C LYS A 27 -31.45 -8.34 5.39
N ASP A 28 -31.11 -8.60 4.14
CA ASP A 28 -32.05 -9.13 3.16
C ASP A 28 -31.71 -10.61 2.95
N ALA A 29 -32.68 -11.49 3.21
CA ALA A 29 -32.47 -12.94 3.27
C ALA A 29 -32.05 -13.61 1.94
N ASN A 30 -31.85 -12.83 0.87
CA ASN A 30 -31.42 -13.29 -0.46
C ASN A 30 -30.17 -12.59 -1.00
N THR A 31 -29.48 -11.76 -0.20
CA THR A 31 -28.24 -11.10 -0.63
C THR A 31 -27.03 -11.98 -0.31
N THR A 32 -26.31 -12.39 -1.35
CA THR A 32 -24.97 -12.99 -1.26
C THR A 32 -24.13 -12.22 -0.22
N ILE A 33 -23.60 -12.91 0.81
CA ILE A 33 -22.78 -12.31 1.86
C ILE A 33 -21.52 -11.72 1.20
N THR A 34 -21.57 -10.47 0.75
CA THR A 34 -20.38 -9.73 0.37
C THR A 34 -19.75 -9.26 1.67
N SER A 35 -18.81 -10.05 2.20
CA SER A 35 -17.94 -9.58 3.28
C SER A 35 -17.31 -8.27 2.82
N LYS A 36 -17.60 -7.16 3.49
CA LYS A 36 -17.00 -5.88 3.12
C LYS A 36 -15.49 -6.01 3.33
N HIS A 37 -14.75 -6.07 2.22
CA HIS A 37 -13.29 -6.17 2.23
C HIS A 37 -12.71 -4.97 2.99
N ALA A 38 -11.61 -5.17 3.72
CA ALA A 38 -10.90 -4.04 4.36
C ALA A 38 -10.41 -3.10 3.25
N PRO A 39 -10.66 -1.78 3.28
CA PRO A 39 -10.31 -0.91 2.16
C PRO A 39 -8.86 -1.08 1.72
N THR A 40 -8.65 -1.32 0.43
CA THR A 40 -7.32 -1.53 -0.15
C THR A 40 -6.73 -0.21 -0.59
N VAL A 41 -5.55 0.11 -0.09
CA VAL A 41 -4.79 1.30 -0.49
C VAL A 41 -3.51 0.87 -1.18
N LEU A 42 -3.33 1.29 -2.43
CA LEU A 42 -2.07 1.16 -3.17
C LEU A 42 -1.22 2.40 -2.93
N THR A 43 -0.03 2.25 -2.35
CA THR A 43 0.97 3.32 -2.33
C THR A 43 1.99 3.15 -3.47
N ILE A 44 2.25 4.24 -4.20
CA ILE A 44 3.24 4.34 -5.26
C ILE A 44 4.26 5.42 -4.85
N ALA A 45 5.41 5.00 -4.31
CA ALA A 45 6.42 5.94 -3.84
C ALA A 45 7.82 5.30 -3.79
N GLY A 46 8.83 6.08 -3.40
CA GLY A 46 10.13 5.53 -3.03
C GLY A 46 10.11 4.84 -1.65
N SER A 47 11.06 3.93 -1.45
CA SER A 47 11.34 3.27 -0.17
C SER A 47 12.31 4.10 0.65
N ASP A 48 12.04 4.22 1.96
CA ASP A 48 12.94 4.70 3.00
C ASP A 48 13.24 3.56 3.97
N SER A 49 14.46 3.02 3.89
CA SER A 49 14.90 1.89 4.72
C SER A 49 14.89 2.17 6.22
N SER A 50 14.95 3.44 6.64
CA SER A 50 14.82 3.79 8.07
C SER A 50 13.38 3.69 8.58
N GLY A 51 12.41 3.65 7.66
CA GLY A 51 10.99 3.47 7.94
C GLY A 51 10.27 4.70 8.48
N GLY A 52 10.89 5.88 8.43
CA GLY A 52 10.29 7.14 8.87
C GLY A 52 9.43 7.83 7.79
N ALA A 53 9.75 7.60 6.52
CA ALA A 53 9.07 8.14 5.35
C ALA A 53 8.76 7.04 4.32
N GLY A 54 8.52 7.44 3.07
CA GLY A 54 8.38 6.52 1.93
C GLY A 54 7.18 5.57 2.03
N ILE A 55 7.26 4.48 1.27
CA ILE A 55 6.27 3.40 1.26
C ILE A 55 6.10 2.76 2.63
N GLU A 56 7.13 2.76 3.46
CA GLU A 56 7.14 2.18 4.80
C GLU A 56 6.24 2.98 5.74
N ALA A 57 6.37 4.31 5.74
CA ALA A 57 5.47 5.19 6.49
C ALA A 57 4.04 5.14 5.96
N ASP A 58 3.88 5.00 4.65
CA ASP A 58 2.56 4.80 4.03
C ASP A 58 1.91 3.51 4.55
N LEU A 59 2.60 2.37 4.49
CA LEU A 59 2.08 1.09 4.96
C LEU A 59 1.73 1.13 6.45
N LYS A 60 2.60 1.71 7.29
CA LYS A 60 2.30 1.90 8.72
C LYS A 60 1.01 2.69 8.90
N THR A 61 0.86 3.80 8.18
CA THR A 61 -0.33 4.65 8.24
C THR A 61 -1.58 3.90 7.78
N ILE A 62 -1.49 3.19 6.66
CA ILE A 62 -2.60 2.38 6.10
C ILE A 62 -3.03 1.30 7.11
N THR A 63 -2.07 0.57 7.69
CA THR A 63 -2.33 -0.46 8.70
C THR A 63 -2.96 0.13 9.96
N CYS A 64 -2.46 1.26 10.47
CA CYS A 64 -3.05 1.96 11.60
C CYS A 64 -4.50 2.40 11.34
N ASN A 65 -4.86 2.63 10.08
CA ASN A 65 -6.22 2.95 9.64
C ASN A 65 -7.08 1.71 9.30
N LYS A 66 -6.65 0.50 9.70
CA LYS A 66 -7.38 -0.77 9.48
C LYS A 66 -7.66 -1.07 8.00
N CYS A 67 -6.79 -0.58 7.11
CA CYS A 67 -6.85 -0.79 5.68
C CYS A 67 -5.80 -1.83 5.26
N TYR A 68 -6.01 -2.47 4.12
CA TYR A 68 -5.02 -3.34 3.51
C TYR A 68 -4.08 -2.51 2.62
N GLY A 69 -2.78 -2.56 2.89
CA GLY A 69 -1.78 -1.82 2.12
C GLY A 69 -1.10 -2.70 1.08
N CYS A 70 -1.04 -2.23 -0.16
CA CYS A 70 -0.21 -2.79 -1.22
C CYS A 70 0.71 -1.70 -1.81
N THR A 71 1.79 -2.10 -2.46
CA THR A 71 2.89 -1.19 -2.80
C THR A 71 3.33 -1.29 -4.25
N CYS A 72 3.88 -0.19 -4.76
CA CYS A 72 4.64 -0.14 -5.99
C CYS A 72 5.83 0.81 -5.79
N ILE A 73 7.03 0.24 -5.62
CA ILE A 73 8.24 1.02 -5.32
C ILE A 73 8.79 1.65 -6.60
N THR A 74 8.96 2.97 -6.60
CA THR A 74 9.52 3.74 -7.73
C THR A 74 11.02 3.99 -7.60
N THR A 75 11.53 3.99 -6.37
CA THR A 75 12.96 4.24 -6.09
C THR A 75 13.32 3.57 -4.78
N LEU A 76 14.43 2.86 -4.75
CA LEU A 76 15.05 2.41 -3.50
C LEU A 76 16.01 3.49 -3.02
N THR A 77 15.88 3.96 -1.79
CA THR A 77 16.84 4.92 -1.21
C THR A 77 17.65 4.27 -0.10
N ALA A 78 18.95 4.56 -0.07
CA ALA A 78 19.76 4.40 1.13
C ALA A 78 19.55 5.64 1.98
N GLN A 79 18.50 5.64 2.80
CA GLN A 79 18.05 6.79 3.57
C GLN A 79 18.03 6.49 5.07
N ASN A 80 18.36 7.52 5.85
CA ASN A 80 18.15 7.58 7.29
C ASN A 80 17.64 8.98 7.69
N PRO A 81 17.27 9.21 8.97
CA PRO A 81 16.74 10.50 9.39
C PRO A 81 17.68 11.70 9.22
N HIS A 82 18.99 11.48 9.01
CA HIS A 82 19.97 12.54 8.75
C HIS A 82 20.12 12.88 7.27
N GLY A 83 19.54 12.09 6.37
CA GLY A 83 19.53 12.37 4.93
C GLY A 83 19.52 11.13 4.04
N VAL A 84 19.62 11.39 2.72
CA VAL A 84 19.72 10.36 1.67
C VAL A 84 21.18 10.23 1.25
N ILE A 85 21.71 9.02 1.33
CA ILE A 85 23.09 8.69 0.96
C ILE A 85 23.18 8.34 -0.53
N ASP A 86 22.24 7.52 -1.01
CA ASP A 86 22.17 7.08 -2.40
C ASP A 86 20.72 6.71 -2.76
N HIS A 87 20.44 6.60 -4.06
CA HIS A 87 19.15 6.18 -4.57
C HIS A 87 19.27 5.41 -5.88
N LEU A 88 18.42 4.40 -6.04
CA LEU A 88 18.28 3.61 -7.24
C LEU A 88 16.85 3.74 -7.77
N ALA A 89 16.70 4.45 -8.89
CA ALA A 89 15.44 4.51 -9.61
C ALA A 89 15.09 3.13 -10.17
N ILE A 90 13.87 2.65 -9.90
CA ILE A 90 13.40 1.38 -10.43
C ILE A 90 13.05 1.57 -11.92
N PRO A 91 13.47 0.67 -12.83
CA PRO A 91 13.14 0.80 -14.25
C PRO A 91 11.63 0.85 -14.49
N GLN A 92 11.16 1.77 -15.35
CA GLN A 92 9.73 1.97 -15.64
C GLN A 92 8.99 0.68 -16.01
N LYS A 93 9.64 -0.24 -16.73
CA LYS A 93 9.07 -1.55 -17.10
C LYS A 93 8.67 -2.36 -15.86
N ILE A 94 9.49 -2.32 -14.81
CA ILE A 94 9.23 -3.03 -13.56
C ILE A 94 8.09 -2.35 -12.81
N VAL A 95 8.10 -1.02 -12.69
CA VAL A 95 7.00 -0.24 -12.10
C VAL A 95 5.67 -0.57 -12.80
N ALA A 96 5.64 -0.55 -14.14
CA ALA A 96 4.45 -0.88 -14.92
C ALA A 96 3.97 -2.32 -14.69
N ASN A 97 4.90 -3.28 -14.53
CA ASN A 97 4.55 -4.66 -14.23
C ASN A 97 3.98 -4.82 -12.81
N CYS A 98 4.52 -4.12 -11.81
CA CYS A 98 3.97 -4.09 -10.46
C CYS A 98 2.55 -3.51 -10.44
N LEU A 99 2.33 -2.39 -11.13
CA LEU A 99 1.01 -1.79 -11.26
C LEU A 99 0.04 -2.76 -11.94
N LYS A 100 0.42 -3.35 -13.08
CA LYS A 100 -0.41 -4.34 -13.78
C LYS A 100 -0.75 -5.55 -12.90
N ALA A 101 0.20 -6.07 -12.14
CA ALA A 101 -0.05 -7.20 -11.24
C ALA A 101 -1.06 -6.82 -10.14
N ASN A 102 -0.83 -5.69 -9.45
CA ASN A 102 -1.72 -5.24 -8.39
C ASN A 102 -3.14 -4.94 -8.89
N PHE A 103 -3.28 -4.18 -9.99
CA PHE A 103 -4.60 -3.85 -10.55
C PHE A 103 -5.32 -5.04 -11.18
N LYS A 104 -4.60 -6.10 -11.55
CA LYS A 104 -5.20 -7.32 -12.12
C LYS A 104 -5.87 -8.16 -11.03
N ASP A 105 -5.22 -8.30 -9.87
CA ASP A 105 -5.62 -9.28 -8.86
C ASP A 105 -6.24 -8.67 -7.60
N LEU A 106 -6.01 -7.37 -7.33
CA LEU A 106 -6.53 -6.67 -6.15
C LEU A 106 -7.62 -5.65 -6.52
N GLN A 107 -8.69 -5.62 -5.72
CA GLN A 107 -9.65 -4.52 -5.73
C GLN A 107 -9.04 -3.33 -4.98
N ILE A 108 -8.49 -2.35 -5.70
CA ILE A 108 -7.86 -1.15 -5.14
C ILE A 108 -8.93 -0.05 -4.96
N ASP A 109 -9.18 0.34 -3.71
CA ASP A 109 -10.15 1.38 -3.37
C ASP A 109 -9.55 2.80 -3.40
N CYS A 110 -8.25 2.92 -3.14
CA CYS A 110 -7.54 4.20 -3.13
C CYS A 110 -6.08 4.04 -3.59
N VAL A 111 -5.57 5.06 -4.28
CA VAL A 111 -4.16 5.16 -4.66
C VAL A 111 -3.54 6.39 -4.00
N LYS A 112 -2.43 6.19 -3.31
CA LYS A 112 -1.59 7.26 -2.77
C LYS A 112 -0.29 7.33 -3.56
N THR A 113 0.11 8.52 -3.99
CA THR A 113 1.40 8.74 -4.64
C THR A 113 2.36 9.50 -3.72
N GLY A 114 3.62 9.09 -3.67
CA GLY A 114 4.70 9.80 -2.99
C GLY A 114 5.78 10.24 -3.98
N MET A 115 7.05 9.98 -3.65
CA MET A 115 8.18 10.27 -4.54
C MET A 115 8.03 9.54 -5.88
N LEU A 116 8.06 10.29 -6.98
CA LEU A 116 8.04 9.79 -8.36
C LEU A 116 9.29 10.29 -9.08
N THR A 117 9.94 9.42 -9.86
CA THR A 117 11.10 9.83 -10.65
C THR A 117 10.66 10.66 -11.87
N PHE A 118 11.59 11.37 -12.51
CA PHE A 118 11.29 12.08 -13.76
C PHE A 118 10.77 11.12 -14.86
N GLU A 119 11.30 9.92 -14.88
CA GLU A 119 10.92 8.87 -15.81
C GLU A 119 9.50 8.34 -15.52
N ASP A 120 9.10 8.17 -14.25
CA ASP A 120 7.73 7.81 -13.89
C ASP A 120 6.68 8.87 -14.29
N ARG A 121 7.08 10.15 -14.32
CA ARG A 121 6.18 11.25 -14.73
C ARG A 121 5.91 11.28 -16.23
N LYS A 122 6.83 10.76 -17.06
CA LYS A 122 6.61 10.68 -18.51
C LYS A 122 5.60 9.59 -18.84
N SER A 123 5.73 8.42 -18.23
CA SER A 123 4.82 7.29 -18.49
C SER A 123 3.38 7.59 -18.07
N THR A 124 3.18 8.37 -17.00
CA THR A 124 1.85 8.84 -16.57
C THR A 124 1.28 9.96 -17.47
N ARG A 125 2.13 10.78 -18.11
CA ARG A 125 1.71 11.88 -19.00
C ARG A 125 1.51 11.48 -20.47
N LEU A 126 2.15 10.41 -20.94
CA LEU A 126 2.07 9.99 -22.34
C LEU A 126 0.68 9.48 -22.77
N ASN A 127 -0.24 9.28 -21.81
CA ASN A 127 -1.65 8.96 -22.10
C ASN A 127 -2.60 10.17 -22.01
N SER A 128 -2.10 11.36 -21.67
CA SER A 128 -2.89 12.60 -21.70
C SER A 128 -2.35 13.50 -22.81
N SER A 129 -3.11 13.66 -23.89
CA SER A 129 -2.86 14.57 -25.01
C SER A 129 -3.00 16.07 -24.62
N HIS A 130 -2.66 16.44 -23.39
CA HIS A 130 -2.69 17.82 -22.94
C HIS A 130 -1.30 18.46 -23.01
N THR A 131 -1.20 19.50 -23.83
CA THR A 131 -0.09 20.45 -23.90
C THR A 131 0.36 20.90 -22.50
N PRO A 132 1.67 21.00 -22.23
CA PRO A 132 2.16 21.44 -20.94
C PRO A 132 1.86 22.92 -20.75
N LEU A 133 0.81 23.24 -20.00
CA LEU A 133 0.63 24.58 -19.43
C LEU A 133 1.78 24.82 -18.44
N SER A 134 2.43 25.99 -18.56
CA SER A 134 3.57 26.39 -17.74
C SER A 134 3.24 26.24 -16.26
N ARG A 135 3.99 25.41 -15.53
CA ARG A 135 3.85 25.30 -14.08
C ARG A 135 4.24 26.63 -13.43
N MET A 136 3.41 27.11 -12.51
CA MET A 136 3.81 28.18 -11.59
C MET A 136 5.02 27.72 -10.75
N PRO A 137 5.97 28.60 -10.46
CA PRO A 137 7.10 28.28 -9.60
C PRO A 137 6.60 27.97 -8.18
N SER A 138 7.19 26.93 -7.58
CA SER A 138 6.98 26.60 -6.17
C SER A 138 7.70 27.62 -5.31
N SER A 139 6.97 28.29 -4.42
CA SER A 139 7.54 29.17 -3.40
C SER A 139 8.32 28.34 -2.40
N ALA A 140 9.65 28.49 -2.44
CA ALA A 140 10.50 28.21 -1.28
C ALA A 140 10.39 29.37 -0.29
#